data_AF-A0A842PDC1-F1
#
_entry.id   AF-A0A842PDC1-F1
#
_cell.length_a   1.000
_cell.length_b   1.000
_cell.length_c   1.000
_cell.angle_alpha   90.00
_cell.angle_beta   90.00
_cell.angle_gamma   90.00
#
_symmetry.space_group_name_H-M   'P 1'
#
loop_
_entity.id
_entity.type
_entity.pdbx_description
1 polymer ?
#
loop_
_entity_poly.entity_id
_entity_poly.type
_entity_poly.pdbx_seq_one_letter_code
_entity_poly.pdbx_strand_id
1 'polypeptide(L)' 'MREALEKENETIPDQRNKPTKKPTMRRVFQVFAGITVLYSGSEMVQVLNLRPIHGKILALLGREYERVYCTSYG' A
#
# COMPACT_ATOMS: atom_id res chain seq x y z
N MET A 1 -5.75 -1.98 -10.85
CA MET A 1 -4.65 -1.05 -10.52
C MET A 1 -4.24 -0.12 -11.66
N ARG A 2 -3.68 -0.59 -12.79
CA ARG A 2 -3.22 0.31 -13.88
C ARG A 2 -4.35 1.16 -14.47
N GLU A 3 -5.52 0.55 -14.70
CA GLU A 3 -6.72 1.27 -15.15
C GLU A 3 -7.25 2.26 -14.11
N ALA A 4 -7.18 1.91 -12.82
CA ALA A 4 -7.58 2.80 -11.73
C ALA A 4 -6.67 4.03 -11.63
N LEU A 5 -5.35 3.86 -11.80
CA LEU A 5 -4.38 4.96 -11.86
C LEU A 5 -4.65 5.91 -13.04
N GLU A 6 -5.00 5.37 -14.21
CA GLU A 6 -5.36 6.22 -15.36
C GLU A 6 -6.69 6.96 -15.13
N LYS A 7 -7.69 6.28 -14.57
CA LYS A 7 -9.02 6.85 -14.29
C LYS A 7 -8.99 7.95 -13.25
N GLU A 8 -8.19 7.78 -12.18
CA GLU A 8 -8.06 8.75 -11.09
C GLU A 8 -6.93 9.75 -11.31
N ASN A 9 -6.24 9.67 -12.46
CA ASN A 9 -5.07 10.47 -12.81
C ASN A 9 -3.97 10.47 -11.71
N GLU A 10 -3.86 9.35 -10.99
CA GLU A 10 -2.90 9.15 -9.92
C GLU A 10 -1.60 8.52 -10.43
N THR A 11 -0.52 8.68 -9.66
CA THR A 11 0.77 8.05 -9.95
C THR A 11 1.40 7.46 -8.70
N ILE A 12 2.18 6.40 -8.89
CA ILE A 12 3.00 5.78 -7.84
C ILE A 12 4.47 5.97 -8.23
N PRO A 13 5.39 6.18 -7.27
CA PRO A 13 6.80 6.27 -7.59
C PRO A 13 7.31 4.96 -8.20
N ASP A 14 8.06 5.04 -9.29
CA ASP A 14 8.79 3.94 -9.89
C ASP A 14 10.05 3.59 -9.06
N GLN A 15 10.87 2.67 -9.56
CA GLN A 15 12.12 2.26 -8.88
C GLN A 15 13.16 3.38 -8.76
N ARG A 16 13.04 4.44 -9.56
CA ARG A 16 13.89 5.64 -9.56
C ARG A 16 13.19 6.82 -8.85
N ASN A 17 12.08 6.56 -8.13
CA ASN A 17 11.21 7.54 -7.49
C ASN A 17 10.53 8.54 -8.43
N LYS A 18 10.41 8.24 -9.73
CA LYS A 18 9.65 9.05 -10.68
C LYS A 18 8.17 8.65 -10.66
N PRO A 19 7.22 9.59 -10.80
CA PRO A 19 5.81 9.27 -10.89
C PRO A 19 5.53 8.39 -12.12
N THR A 20 4.88 7.24 -11.93
CA THR A 20 4.44 6.35 -13.01
C THR A 20 2.99 5.90 -12.81
N LYS A 21 2.26 5.81 -13.93
CA LYS A 21 0.92 5.21 -14.00
C LYS A 21 0.94 3.70 -14.27
N LYS A 22 2.12 3.16 -14.61
CA LYS A 22 2.30 1.74 -14.98
C LYS A 22 3.30 1.06 -14.05
N PRO A 23 3.06 1.01 -12.73
CA PRO A 23 3.93 0.29 -11.83
C PRO A 23 3.92 -1.23 -12.15
N THR A 24 5.02 -1.89 -11.82
CA THR A 24 5.09 -3.36 -11.78
C THR A 24 4.68 -3.85 -10.40
N MET A 25 4.18 -5.08 -10.29
CA MET A 25 3.86 -5.66 -8.97
C MET A 25 5.08 -5.70 -8.04
N ARG A 26 6.27 -5.96 -8.58
CA ARG A 26 7.53 -5.84 -7.82
C ARG A 26 7.68 -4.47 -7.17
N ARG A 27 7.38 -3.39 -7.91
CA ARG A 27 7.48 -2.03 -7.35
C ARG A 27 6.44 -1.79 -6.26
N VAL A 28 5.22 -2.29 -6.43
CA VAL A 28 4.16 -2.22 -5.41
C VAL A 28 4.64 -2.82 -4.09
N PHE A 29 5.20 -4.03 -4.12
CA PHE A 29 5.76 -4.66 -2.93
C PHE A 29 6.94 -3.91 -2.33
N GLN A 30 7.81 -3.32 -3.16
CA GLN A 30 8.91 -2.48 -2.66
C GLN A 30 8.42 -1.22 -1.96
N VAL A 31 7.26 -0.68 -2.32
CA VAL A 31 6.69 0.49 -1.61
C VAL A 31 6.20 0.09 -0.22
N PHE A 32 5.70 -1.14 -0.06
CA PHE A 32 5.32 -1.69 1.24
C PHE A 32 6.51 -2.10 2.11
N ALA A 33 7.73 -2.13 1.55
CA ALA A 33 8.93 -2.38 2.34
C ALA A 33 9.08 -1.28 3.42
N GLY A 34 9.20 -1.70 4.68
CA GLY A 34 9.31 -0.81 5.83
C GLY A 34 8.00 -0.59 6.59
N ILE A 35 6.86 -1.12 6.11
CA ILE A 35 5.69 -1.32 6.98
C ILE A 35 6.06 -2.39 8.00
N THR A 36 5.81 -2.11 9.28
CA THR A 36 6.05 -3.06 10.35
C THR A 36 4.71 -3.44 10.97
N VAL A 37 4.44 -4.74 11.05
CA VAL A 37 3.23 -5.26 11.69
C VAL A 37 3.63 -5.92 13.00
N LEU A 38 3.05 -5.45 14.10
CA LEU A 38 3.25 -5.98 15.44
C LEU A 38 2.17 -7.02 15.75
N TYR A 39 2.61 -8.16 16.27
CA TYR A 39 1.75 -9.26 16.69
C TYR A 39 1.94 -9.51 18.19
N SER A 40 0.85 -9.82 18.88
CA SER A 40 0.84 -10.39 20.23
C SER A 40 0.26 -11.79 20.13
N GLY A 41 1.13 -12.80 20.14
CA GLY A 41 0.75 -14.17 19.78
C GLY A 41 0.29 -14.24 18.32
N SER A 42 -0.94 -14.68 18.10
CA SER A 42 -1.56 -14.80 16.77
C SER A 42 -2.37 -13.55 16.36
N GLU A 43 -2.54 -12.59 17.26
CA GLU A 43 -3.34 -11.39 17.00
C GLU A 43 -2.46 -10.24 16.52
N MET A 44 -2.92 -9.57 15.47
CA MET A 44 -2.27 -8.35 14.98
C MET A 44 -2.67 -7.18 15.87
N VAL A 45 -1.68 -6.56 16.53
CA VAL A 45 -1.92 -5.51 17.52
C VAL A 45 -1.81 -4.13 16.89
N GLN A 46 -0.83 -3.94 16.01
CA GLN A 46 -0.55 -2.61 15.47
C GLN A 46 0.20 -2.67 14.13
N VAL A 47 -0.09 -1.71 13.26
CA VAL A 47 0.69 -1.46 12.04
C VAL A 47 1.43 -0.14 12.18
N LEU A 48 2.75 -0.19 12.06
CA LEU A 48 3.67 0.94 12.15
C LEU A 48 4.18 1.34 10.75
N ASN A 49 4.66 2.57 10.64
CA ASN A 49 5.23 3.14 9.42
C ASN A 49 4.26 3.13 8.22
N LEU A 50 2.95 3.14 8.46
CA LEU A 50 1.95 3.29 7.42
C LEU A 50 1.92 4.75 6.93
N ARG A 51 2.55 5.01 5.79
CA ARG A 51 2.61 6.34 5.17
C ARG A 51 1.44 6.55 4.22
N PRO A 52 1.08 7.80 3.86
CA PRO A 52 -0.01 8.09 2.93
C PRO A 52 0.11 7.35 1.58
N ILE A 53 1.33 7.14 1.08
CA ILE A 53 1.56 6.40 -0.16
C ILE A 53 1.13 4.92 -0.07
N HIS A 54 1.24 4.31 1.12
CA HIS A 54 0.76 2.94 1.33
C HIS A 54 -0.76 2.88 1.25
N GLY A 55 -1.46 3.83 1.88
CA GLY A 55 -2.92 3.94 1.81
C GLY A 55 -3.44 4.10 0.37
N LYS A 56 -2.79 4.95 -0.44
CA LYS A 56 -3.12 5.09 -1.87
C LYS A 56 -3.00 3.76 -2.63
N ILE A 57 -1.90 3.05 -2.42
CA ILE A 57 -1.68 1.76 -3.08
C ILE A 57 -2.70 0.72 -2.61
N LEU A 58 -3.03 0.69 -1.32
CA LEU A 58 -4.03 -0.20 -0.76
C LEU A 58 -5.43 0.07 -1.36
N ALA A 59 -5.84 1.33 -1.49
CA ALA A 59 -7.09 1.72 -2.14
C ALA A 59 -7.14 1.26 -3.61
N LEU A 60 -6.03 1.39 -4.34
CA LEU A 60 -5.91 0.94 -5.74
C LEU A 60 -5.89 -0.59 -5.92
N LEU A 61 -5.47 -1.33 -4.89
CA LEU A 61 -5.51 -2.79 -4.85
C LEU A 61 -6.89 -3.31 -4.40
N GLY A 62 -7.60 -2.52 -3.59
CA GLY A 62 -8.97 -2.77 -3.16
C GLY A 62 -9.10 -3.13 -1.67
N ARG A 63 -10.35 -3.17 -1.20
CA ARG A 63 -10.71 -3.33 0.23
C ARG A 63 -10.20 -4.60 0.89
N GLU A 64 -9.90 -5.65 0.13
CA GLU A 64 -9.32 -6.88 0.69
C GLU A 64 -7.92 -6.62 1.23
N TYR A 65 -7.11 -5.83 0.51
CA TYR A 65 -5.76 -5.48 0.92
C TYR A 65 -5.74 -4.46 2.05
N GLU A 66 -6.69 -3.51 2.04
CA GLU A 66 -6.86 -2.58 3.16
C GLU A 66 -7.11 -3.32 4.47
N ARG A 67 -7.94 -4.37 4.48
CA ARG A 67 -8.23 -5.15 5.70
C ARG A 67 -7.00 -5.81 6.32
N VAL A 68 -5.99 -6.16 5.51
CA VAL A 68 -4.74 -6.78 5.98
C VAL A 68 -3.89 -5.79 6.78
N TYR A 69 -3.95 -4.49 6.46
CA TYR A 69 -3.08 -3.47 7.07
C TYR A 69 -3.83 -2.44 7.94
N CYS A 70 -5.15 -2.32 7.79
CA CYS A 70 -5.99 -1.34 8.49
C CYS A 70 -6.84 -1.96 9.61
N THR A 71 -6.45 -3.12 10.13
CA THR A 71 -7.09 -3.76 11.30
C THR A 71 -6.62 -3.08 12.59
N SER A 72 -6.90 -1.77 12.70
CA SER A 72 -7.03 -1.02 13.96
C SER A 72 -7.52 0.38 13.62
N TYR A 73 -8.85 0.53 13.57
CA TYR A 73 -9.49 1.81 13.88
C TYR A 73 -10.29 1.54 15.15
N GLY A 74 -9.78 2.05 16.27
CA GLY A 74 -10.52 2.25 17.54
C GLY A 74 -11.01 0.99 18.22
#